data_AF-A0A9P4YT40-F1
#
_entry.id   AF-A0A9P4YT40-F1
#
_cell.length_a   1.000
_cell.length_b   1.000
_cell.length_c   1.000
_cell.angle_alpha   90.00
_cell.angle_beta   90.00
_cell.angle_gamma   90.00
#
_symmetry.space_group_name_H-M   'P 1'
#
loop_
_entity.id
_entity.type
_entity.pdbx_description
1 polymer ?
#
loop_
_entity_poly.entity_id
_entity_poly.type
_entity_poly.pdbx_seq_one_letter_code
_entity_poly.pdbx_strand_id
1 'polypeptide(L)'
;MPSVMWTFTLAAAATLVAASSSSFSSSSDDDKFQIYAYGDEIGGFPIISAGEDAFIGDHTLIDNDELAPVIFTPDSGVLTGSPNTTAALNSSSLPTWADLKLGVPSPSSSSHTVRFASSNSTNSTDLITDEWSRYGSFVGIESNGTMNMLWYAAPSDTDGVYKLQWNDTVDSTEGLITLSLRTSAPSNEEA
;
A
#
# COMPACT_ATOMS: atom_id res chain seq x y z
N MET A 1 -50.82 47.91 -54.37
CA MET A 1 -50.86 46.72 -53.48
C MET A 1 -49.59 46.74 -52.63
N PRO A 2 -49.65 47.11 -51.34
CA PRO A 2 -48.46 47.16 -50.49
C PRO A 2 -48.23 45.82 -49.80
N SER A 3 -47.00 45.32 -49.90
CA SER A 3 -46.51 44.10 -49.24
C SER A 3 -46.12 44.41 -47.79
N VAL A 4 -46.58 43.59 -46.86
CA VAL A 4 -46.25 43.68 -45.42
C VAL A 4 -45.03 42.81 -45.16
N MET A 5 -43.93 43.42 -44.69
CA MET A 5 -42.66 42.76 -44.38
C MET A 5 -42.65 42.40 -42.89
N TRP A 6 -42.64 41.10 -42.56
CA TRP A 6 -42.54 40.62 -41.17
C TRP A 6 -41.07 40.48 -40.79
N THR A 7 -40.62 41.22 -39.78
CA THR A 7 -39.32 41.05 -39.14
C THR A 7 -39.45 40.06 -37.98
N PHE A 8 -38.78 38.91 -38.07
CA PHE A 8 -38.61 37.99 -36.94
C PHE A 8 -37.31 38.32 -36.21
N THR A 9 -37.41 38.63 -34.92
CA THR A 9 -36.26 38.84 -34.03
C THR A 9 -35.81 37.50 -33.44
N LEU A 10 -34.56 37.12 -33.65
CA LEU A 10 -33.94 35.92 -33.09
C LEU A 10 -33.16 36.29 -31.82
N ALA A 11 -33.60 35.81 -30.65
CA ALA A 11 -32.88 35.95 -29.39
C ALA A 11 -31.99 34.72 -29.18
N ALA A 12 -30.67 34.90 -29.13
CA ALA A 12 -29.72 33.84 -28.78
C ALA A 12 -29.50 33.84 -27.27
N ALA A 13 -29.90 32.76 -26.60
CA ALA A 13 -29.59 32.51 -25.19
C ALA A 13 -28.26 31.73 -25.11
N ALA A 14 -27.22 32.34 -24.54
CA ALA A 14 -25.96 31.67 -24.25
C ALA A 14 -26.02 31.05 -22.84
N THR A 15 -26.04 29.72 -22.77
CA THR A 15 -25.92 28.95 -21.53
C THR A 15 -24.45 28.84 -21.13
N LEU A 16 -24.10 29.42 -19.98
CA LEU A 16 -22.80 29.21 -19.34
C LEU A 16 -22.80 27.85 -18.65
N VAL A 17 -22.06 26.88 -19.20
CA VAL A 17 -21.75 25.63 -18.49
C VAL A 17 -20.66 25.95 -17.48
N ALA A 18 -21.03 25.95 -16.19
CA ALA A 18 -20.07 25.99 -15.09
C ALA A 18 -19.30 24.65 -15.09
N ALA A 19 -18.04 24.68 -15.53
CA ALA A 19 -17.12 23.58 -15.34
C ALA A 19 -16.84 23.47 -13.83
N SER A 20 -17.37 22.41 -13.21
CA SER A 20 -17.01 22.04 -11.84
C SER A 20 -15.55 21.59 -11.84
N SER A 21 -14.66 22.49 -11.44
CA SER A 21 -13.29 22.11 -11.11
C SER A 21 -13.35 21.26 -9.84
N SER A 22 -13.30 19.94 -10.01
CA SER A 22 -13.04 19.01 -8.91
C SER A 22 -11.71 19.40 -8.30
N SER A 23 -11.74 19.99 -7.11
CA SER A 23 -10.56 20.20 -6.30
C SER A 23 -9.99 18.83 -5.99
N PHE A 24 -8.83 18.50 -6.57
CA PHE A 24 -8.01 17.42 -6.04
C PHE A 24 -7.55 17.90 -4.65
N SER A 25 -8.12 17.32 -3.60
CA SER A 25 -7.53 17.44 -2.27
C SER A 25 -6.13 16.84 -2.37
N SER A 26 -5.09 17.66 -2.27
CA SER A 26 -3.76 17.15 -1.93
C SER A 26 -3.90 16.58 -0.51
N SER A 27 -4.06 15.27 -0.40
CA SER A 27 -3.88 14.58 0.88
C SER A 27 -2.51 14.99 1.39
N SER A 28 -2.47 15.68 2.52
CA SER A 28 -1.22 15.93 3.23
C SER A 28 -0.53 14.58 3.42
N ASP A 29 0.77 14.49 3.17
CA ASP A 29 1.54 13.25 3.25
C ASP A 29 1.50 12.53 4.63
N ASP A 30 0.80 13.08 5.62
CA ASP A 30 0.71 12.66 7.03
C ASP A 30 -0.47 11.72 7.40
N ASP A 31 -1.39 11.42 6.49
CA ASP A 31 -2.52 10.54 6.85
C ASP A 31 -2.07 9.07 7.01
N LYS A 32 -2.52 8.41 8.09
CA LYS A 32 -2.28 6.99 8.31
C LYS A 32 -2.98 6.14 7.25
N PHE A 33 -2.33 5.07 6.78
CA PHE A 33 -2.89 4.20 5.73
C PHE A 33 -2.49 2.73 5.92
N GLN A 34 -3.18 1.83 5.22
CA GLN A 34 -2.77 0.43 5.09
C GLN A 34 -2.12 0.21 3.71
N ILE A 35 -1.28 -0.80 3.60
CA ILE A 35 -0.67 -1.21 2.33
C ILE A 35 -1.26 -2.55 1.93
N TYR A 36 -1.62 -2.67 0.66
CA TYR A 36 -2.21 -3.84 0.04
C TYR A 36 -1.32 -4.32 -1.11
N ALA A 37 -1.12 -5.63 -1.18
CA ALA A 37 -0.35 -6.28 -2.22
C ALA A 37 -1.26 -6.75 -3.36
N TYR A 38 -0.78 -6.53 -4.59
CA TYR A 38 -1.42 -6.94 -5.83
C TYR A 38 -0.44 -7.74 -6.67
N GLY A 39 -0.85 -8.89 -7.17
CA GLY A 39 -0.04 -9.76 -8.02
C GLY A 39 -0.91 -10.75 -8.76
N ASP A 40 -0.29 -11.69 -9.44
CA ASP A 40 -1.03 -12.84 -9.98
C ASP A 40 -1.69 -13.60 -8.83
N GLU A 41 -3.00 -13.87 -8.95
CA GLU A 41 -3.84 -14.49 -7.90
C GLU A 41 -3.91 -13.74 -6.55
N ILE A 42 -3.26 -12.58 -6.41
CA ILE A 42 -3.24 -11.75 -5.20
C ILE A 42 -3.97 -10.44 -5.50
N GLY A 43 -5.21 -10.32 -5.01
CA GLY A 43 -6.15 -9.25 -5.36
C GLY A 43 -6.27 -8.11 -4.35
N GLY A 44 -5.23 -7.79 -3.58
CA GLY A 44 -5.27 -6.73 -2.55
C GLY A 44 -5.15 -7.23 -1.12
N PHE A 45 -4.29 -8.21 -0.87
CA PHE A 45 -4.05 -8.67 0.50
C PHE A 45 -3.35 -7.60 1.34
N PRO A 46 -3.80 -7.30 2.57
CA PRO A 46 -3.14 -6.33 3.43
C PRO A 46 -1.77 -6.86 3.89
N ILE A 47 -0.85 -5.95 4.19
CA ILE A 47 0.32 -6.29 5.00
C ILE A 47 -0.15 -6.61 6.42
N ILE A 48 0.28 -7.76 6.93
CA ILE A 48 -0.01 -8.26 8.27
C ILE A 48 1.31 -8.56 9.00
N SER A 49 1.32 -8.46 10.33
CA SER A 49 2.49 -8.78 11.14
C SER A 49 2.12 -9.20 12.56
N ALA A 50 3.01 -9.96 13.19
CA ALA A 50 3.00 -10.26 14.62
C ALA A 50 4.12 -9.52 15.39
N GLY A 51 4.79 -8.55 14.73
CA GLY A 51 5.77 -7.65 15.36
C GLY A 51 7.21 -7.79 14.85
N GLU A 52 7.55 -8.79 14.03
CA GLU A 52 8.91 -8.96 13.51
C GLU A 52 8.92 -9.09 11.99
N ASP A 53 8.28 -10.11 11.43
CA ASP A 53 8.25 -10.32 9.98
C ASP A 53 7.01 -9.66 9.34
N ALA A 54 7.15 -9.22 8.09
CA ALA A 54 6.05 -8.73 7.28
C ALA A 54 5.51 -9.84 6.38
N PHE A 55 4.21 -10.07 6.46
CA PHE A 55 3.48 -10.99 5.60
C PHE A 55 2.40 -10.22 4.83
N ILE A 56 1.84 -10.86 3.82
CA ILE A 56 0.60 -10.44 3.17
C ILE A 56 -0.39 -11.59 3.23
N GLY A 57 -1.67 -11.30 3.41
CA GLY A 57 -2.70 -12.32 3.37
C GLY A 57 -3.87 -12.06 4.28
N ASP A 58 -4.66 -13.10 4.47
CA ASP A 58 -5.73 -13.13 5.45
C ASP A 58 -5.17 -13.57 6.81
N HIS A 59 -5.11 -12.64 7.77
CA HIS A 59 -4.61 -12.95 9.11
C HIS A 59 -5.52 -13.95 9.85
N THR A 60 -6.78 -14.14 9.43
CA THR A 60 -7.72 -15.06 10.08
C THR A 60 -7.44 -16.54 9.83
N LEU A 61 -6.53 -16.84 8.88
CA LEU A 61 -6.11 -18.20 8.57
C LEU A 61 -5.03 -18.74 9.53
N ILE A 62 -4.45 -17.87 10.37
CA ILE A 62 -3.41 -18.23 11.34
C ILE A 62 -3.93 -17.96 12.74
N ASP A 63 -3.90 -18.99 13.60
CA ASP A 63 -4.25 -18.90 15.02
C ASP A 63 -3.11 -18.23 15.82
N ASN A 64 -3.00 -16.91 15.67
CA ASN A 64 -2.03 -16.08 16.38
C ASN A 64 -2.65 -14.73 16.78
N ASP A 65 -2.76 -14.51 18.09
CA ASP A 65 -3.37 -13.33 18.69
C ASP A 65 -2.59 -12.03 18.44
N GLU A 66 -1.29 -12.12 18.16
CA GLU A 66 -0.45 -10.97 17.82
C GLU A 66 -0.55 -10.59 16.34
N LEU A 67 -1.06 -11.48 15.48
CA LEU A 67 -1.11 -11.28 14.04
C LEU A 67 -2.27 -10.35 13.67
N ALA A 68 -1.94 -9.19 13.11
CA ALA A 68 -2.93 -8.21 12.69
C ALA A 68 -2.52 -7.47 11.40
N PRO A 69 -3.49 -6.93 10.65
CA PRO A 69 -3.22 -5.96 9.60
C PRO A 69 -2.48 -4.73 10.14
N VAL A 70 -1.58 -4.17 9.36
CA VAL A 70 -0.73 -3.04 9.79
C VAL A 70 -1.26 -1.71 9.27
N ILE A 71 -1.42 -0.73 10.16
CA ILE A 71 -1.60 0.68 9.81
C ILE A 71 -0.23 1.36 9.86
N PHE A 72 0.14 2.01 8.76
CA PHE A 72 1.37 2.77 8.62
C PHE A 72 1.15 4.26 8.87
N THR A 73 2.07 4.84 9.61
CA THR A 73 2.25 6.28 9.78
C THR A 73 3.53 6.67 9.03
N PRO A 74 3.41 7.44 7.93
CA PRO A 74 4.58 7.93 7.20
C PRO A 74 5.26 9.07 7.97
N ASP A 75 6.60 9.12 7.94
CA ASP A 75 7.39 10.26 8.39
C ASP A 75 8.71 10.33 7.62
N SER A 76 8.87 11.33 6.75
CA SER A 76 10.16 11.69 6.15
C SER A 76 10.99 10.51 5.58
N GLY A 77 10.35 9.60 4.83
CA GLY A 77 11.00 8.42 4.25
C GLY A 77 10.95 7.16 5.12
N VAL A 78 10.38 7.25 6.33
CA VAL A 78 10.16 6.14 7.25
C VAL A 78 8.69 5.75 7.22
N LEU A 79 8.41 4.44 7.22
CA LEU A 79 7.07 3.90 7.48
C LEU A 79 7.03 3.20 8.83
N THR A 80 6.27 3.77 9.76
CA THR A 80 6.09 3.21 11.10
C THR A 80 4.75 2.47 11.17
N GLY A 81 4.79 1.17 11.44
CA GLY A 81 3.62 0.28 11.50
C GLY A 81 3.16 -0.02 12.92
N SER A 82 1.84 -0.03 13.10
CA SER A 82 1.16 -0.47 14.32
C SER A 82 -0.06 -1.35 13.96
N PRO A 83 -0.52 -2.23 14.87
CA PRO A 83 -1.65 -3.10 14.61
C PRO A 83 -2.94 -2.32 14.33
N ASN A 84 -3.71 -2.76 13.34
CA ASN A 84 -5.07 -2.25 13.12
C ASN A 84 -6.05 -2.92 14.10
N THR A 85 -6.20 -2.34 15.29
CA THR A 85 -7.09 -2.86 16.34
C THR A 85 -8.59 -2.64 16.06
N THR A 86 -8.92 -1.94 14.98
CA THR A 86 -10.31 -1.77 14.53
C THR A 86 -10.74 -2.82 13.50
N ALA A 87 -9.79 -3.59 12.96
CA ALA A 87 -10.08 -4.75 12.12
C ALA A 87 -10.61 -5.92 12.97
N ALA A 88 -11.33 -6.86 12.35
CA ALA A 88 -11.73 -8.09 13.02
C ALA A 88 -10.48 -8.89 13.40
N LEU A 89 -10.15 -8.97 14.69
CA LEU A 89 -9.02 -9.73 15.19
C LEU A 89 -9.41 -11.19 15.47
N ASN A 90 -8.43 -12.09 15.46
CA ASN A 90 -8.62 -13.51 15.78
C ASN A 90 -8.92 -13.77 17.26
N SER A 91 -8.61 -12.81 18.11
CA SER A 91 -8.71 -12.93 19.56
C SER A 91 -9.32 -11.70 20.20
N SER A 92 -9.73 -11.88 21.46
CA SER A 92 -10.22 -10.79 22.31
C SER A 92 -9.09 -9.97 22.92
N SER A 93 -7.85 -10.49 22.92
CA SER A 93 -6.65 -9.72 23.28
C SER A 93 -6.13 -8.93 22.08
N LEU A 94 -5.73 -7.68 22.35
CA LEU A 94 -5.10 -6.83 21.35
C LEU A 94 -3.61 -7.17 21.21
N PRO A 95 -3.02 -7.11 20.00
CA PRO A 95 -1.59 -7.25 19.81
C PRO A 95 -0.80 -6.25 20.65
N THR A 96 0.38 -6.68 21.12
CA THR A 96 1.21 -5.92 22.05
C THR A 96 2.28 -5.06 21.39
N TRP A 97 2.62 -5.35 20.13
CA TRP A 97 3.60 -4.60 19.36
C TRP A 97 3.01 -3.29 18.80
N ALA A 98 3.85 -2.26 18.68
CA ALA A 98 3.47 -0.98 18.10
C ALA A 98 4.71 -0.18 17.68
N ASP A 99 4.50 0.78 16.79
CA ASP A 99 5.46 1.80 16.37
C ASP A 99 6.78 1.21 15.84
N LEU A 100 6.68 0.17 15.02
CA LEU A 100 7.83 -0.51 14.43
C LEU A 100 8.13 0.01 13.03
N LYS A 101 9.40 0.20 12.70
CA LYS A 101 9.83 0.66 11.37
C LYS A 101 9.81 -0.49 10.38
N LEU A 102 9.08 -0.34 9.28
CA LEU A 102 9.16 -1.29 8.17
C LEU A 102 10.50 -1.13 7.46
N GLY A 103 11.19 -2.23 7.22
CA GLY A 103 12.49 -2.25 6.58
C GLY A 103 12.60 -3.30 5.49
N VAL A 104 13.29 -2.93 4.42
CA VAL A 104 13.70 -3.85 3.36
C VAL A 104 15.14 -4.28 3.55
N PRO A 105 15.50 -5.52 3.22
CA PRO A 105 16.88 -5.95 3.15
C PRO A 105 17.75 -5.00 2.32
N SER A 106 18.94 -4.73 2.82
CA SER A 106 19.94 -4.00 2.06
C SER A 106 20.46 -4.84 0.89
N PRO A 107 21.13 -4.23 -0.11
CA PRO A 107 21.79 -4.98 -1.18
C PRO A 107 22.89 -5.96 -0.72
N SER A 108 23.42 -5.80 0.51
CA SER A 108 24.42 -6.71 1.09
C SER A 108 23.82 -7.79 1.99
N SER A 109 22.51 -7.77 2.23
CA SER A 109 21.82 -8.80 3.01
C SER A 109 21.80 -10.13 2.25
N SER A 110 21.90 -11.24 2.99
CA SER A 110 21.67 -12.60 2.45
C SER A 110 20.20 -13.03 2.51
N SER A 111 19.37 -12.27 3.24
CA SER A 111 17.93 -12.49 3.33
C SER A 111 17.19 -11.49 2.43
N HIS A 112 16.09 -11.93 1.82
CA HIS A 112 15.17 -11.09 1.05
C HIS A 112 13.88 -10.74 1.83
N THR A 113 13.75 -11.19 3.08
CA THR A 113 12.54 -10.97 3.90
C THR A 113 12.40 -9.53 4.36
N VAL A 114 11.23 -8.94 4.09
CA VAL A 114 10.83 -7.64 4.64
C VAL A 114 10.43 -7.82 6.10
N ARG A 115 10.92 -6.94 6.97
CA ARG A 115 10.75 -7.06 8.42
C ARG A 115 10.52 -5.71 9.10
N PHE A 116 9.96 -5.77 10.28
CA PHE A 116 9.79 -4.68 11.22
C PHE A 116 11.00 -4.61 12.16
N ALA A 117 11.50 -3.40 12.34
CA ALA A 117 12.57 -3.08 13.29
C ALA A 117 12.03 -2.16 14.38
N SER A 118 12.74 -2.08 15.51
CA SER A 118 12.36 -1.16 16.58
C SER A 118 12.32 0.29 16.10
N SER A 119 11.49 1.13 16.75
CA SER A 119 11.36 2.56 16.44
C SER A 119 12.71 3.31 16.42
N ASN A 120 13.65 2.90 17.26
CA ASN A 120 14.98 3.48 17.37
C ASN A 120 15.99 2.90 16.37
N SER A 121 15.59 1.92 15.56
CA SER A 121 16.46 1.35 14.53
C SER A 121 16.78 2.39 13.46
N THR A 122 18.01 2.32 12.98
CA THR A 122 18.50 3.06 11.82
C THR A 122 18.92 2.07 10.73
N ASN A 123 19.24 2.57 9.55
CA ASN A 123 19.84 1.75 8.51
C ASN A 123 21.10 1.05 9.01
N SER A 124 21.30 -0.16 8.50
CA SER A 124 22.42 -1.03 8.80
C SER A 124 22.90 -1.74 7.54
N THR A 125 23.94 -2.56 7.66
CA THR A 125 24.42 -3.40 6.56
C THR A 125 23.40 -4.44 6.10
N ASP A 126 22.35 -4.70 6.87
CA ASP A 126 21.39 -5.78 6.59
C ASP A 126 19.97 -5.26 6.34
N LEU A 127 19.68 -4.00 6.69
CA LEU A 127 18.31 -3.45 6.64
C LEU A 127 18.33 -1.95 6.36
N ILE A 128 17.44 -1.53 5.46
CA ILE A 128 17.13 -0.15 5.11
C ILE A 128 15.72 0.15 5.63
N THR A 129 15.55 1.25 6.35
CA THR A 129 14.33 1.62 7.08
C THR A 129 13.82 3.04 6.76
N ASP A 130 14.57 3.84 6.00
CA ASP A 130 14.34 5.29 5.83
C ASP A 130 14.39 5.79 4.37
N GLU A 131 14.10 4.91 3.40
CA GLU A 131 14.09 5.25 1.96
C GLU A 131 12.70 5.03 1.32
N TRP A 132 11.63 5.02 2.12
CA TRP A 132 10.28 4.80 1.62
C TRP A 132 9.75 5.99 0.85
N SER A 133 9.16 5.72 -0.30
CA SER A 133 8.55 6.73 -1.15
C SER A 133 7.22 6.24 -1.70
N ARG A 134 6.36 7.18 -2.10
CA ARG A 134 5.06 6.92 -2.72
C ARG A 134 4.97 7.61 -4.07
N TYR A 135 4.43 6.90 -5.06
CA TYR A 135 4.07 7.47 -6.35
C TYR A 135 2.60 7.22 -6.64
N GLY A 136 1.76 8.23 -6.43
CA GLY A 136 0.31 8.04 -6.39
C GLY A 136 -0.07 7.07 -5.27
N SER A 137 -0.70 5.95 -5.61
CA SER A 137 -1.00 4.89 -4.64
C SER A 137 0.12 3.86 -4.48
N PHE A 138 1.16 3.85 -5.32
CA PHE A 138 2.21 2.84 -5.26
C PHE A 138 3.22 3.14 -4.15
N VAL A 139 3.69 2.09 -3.48
CA VAL A 139 4.71 2.16 -2.41
C VAL A 139 6.00 1.47 -2.88
N GLY A 140 7.14 2.09 -2.59
CA GLY A 140 8.45 1.61 -3.03
C GLY A 140 9.58 2.24 -2.24
N ILE A 141 10.80 1.96 -2.69
CA ILE A 141 12.04 2.49 -2.12
C ILE A 141 12.68 3.44 -3.11
N GLU A 142 12.90 4.68 -2.69
CA GLU A 142 13.58 5.69 -3.51
C GLU A 142 15.08 5.64 -3.25
N SER A 143 15.84 5.30 -4.29
CA SER A 143 17.29 5.25 -4.24
C SER A 143 17.85 5.98 -5.46
N ASN A 144 18.73 6.94 -5.22
CA ASN A 144 19.35 7.77 -6.27
C ASN A 144 18.33 8.47 -7.20
N GLY A 145 17.21 8.94 -6.64
CA GLY A 145 16.15 9.63 -7.39
C GLY A 145 15.34 8.70 -8.31
N THR A 146 15.48 7.38 -8.15
CA THR A 146 14.66 6.38 -8.84
C THR A 146 13.85 5.60 -7.83
N MET A 147 12.55 5.46 -8.08
CA MET A 147 11.67 4.63 -7.26
C MET A 147 11.73 3.18 -7.71
N ASN A 148 12.08 2.28 -6.79
CA ASN A 148 12.17 0.85 -6.99
C ASN A 148 10.98 0.15 -6.32
N MET A 149 10.40 -0.83 -7.01
CA MET A 149 9.24 -1.61 -6.54
C MET A 149 9.50 -3.11 -6.74
N LEU A 150 10.56 -3.61 -6.10
CA LEU A 150 11.07 -4.98 -6.29
C LEU A 150 10.38 -5.96 -5.32
N TRP A 151 9.06 -5.96 -5.31
CA TRP A 151 8.24 -6.70 -4.34
C TRP A 151 7.91 -8.10 -4.84
N TYR A 152 8.01 -9.08 -3.94
CA TYR A 152 7.67 -10.48 -4.21
C TYR A 152 6.88 -11.09 -3.05
N ALA A 153 5.99 -12.03 -3.37
CA ALA A 153 5.35 -12.91 -2.40
C ALA A 153 6.00 -14.28 -2.46
N ALA A 154 6.47 -14.79 -1.32
CA ALA A 154 6.89 -16.18 -1.18
C ALA A 154 5.81 -16.98 -0.42
N PRO A 155 5.42 -18.17 -0.89
CA PRO A 155 4.48 -19.03 -0.17
C PRO A 155 4.91 -19.26 1.28
N SER A 156 3.96 -19.22 2.20
CA SER A 156 4.16 -19.65 3.59
C SER A 156 3.64 -21.08 3.80
N ASP A 157 3.67 -21.57 5.03
CA ASP A 157 3.07 -22.86 5.40
C ASP A 157 1.52 -22.82 5.39
N THR A 158 0.93 -21.63 5.25
CA THR A 158 -0.52 -21.41 5.22
C THR A 158 -0.94 -20.82 3.88
N ASP A 159 -1.82 -21.52 3.16
CA ASP A 159 -2.41 -21.02 1.92
C ASP A 159 -3.20 -19.72 2.18
N GLY A 160 -3.11 -18.75 1.27
CA GLY A 160 -3.65 -17.41 1.47
C GLY A 160 -2.80 -16.49 2.37
N VAL A 161 -1.63 -16.95 2.84
CA VAL A 161 -0.64 -16.12 3.55
C VAL A 161 0.74 -16.29 2.92
N TYR A 162 1.41 -15.17 2.65
CA TYR A 162 2.69 -15.13 1.96
C TYR A 162 3.68 -14.27 2.74
N LYS A 163 4.96 -14.65 2.69
CA LYS A 163 6.05 -13.81 3.18
C LYS A 163 6.30 -12.69 2.18
N LEU A 164 6.37 -11.45 2.67
CA LEU A 164 6.72 -10.31 1.83
C LEU A 164 8.24 -10.25 1.65
N GLN A 165 8.68 -10.23 0.39
CA GLN A 165 10.08 -10.20 0.03
C GLN A 165 10.44 -9.00 -0.84
N TRP A 166 11.71 -8.63 -0.77
CA TRP A 166 12.31 -7.52 -1.52
C TRP A 166 13.51 -8.00 -2.32
N ASN A 167 13.53 -7.65 -3.61
CA ASN A 167 14.64 -7.91 -4.53
C ASN A 167 15.10 -9.38 -4.54
N ASP A 168 14.17 -10.33 -4.32
CA ASP A 168 14.46 -11.75 -4.46
C ASP A 168 14.51 -12.07 -5.96
N THR A 169 15.71 -11.93 -6.52
CA THR A 169 15.98 -12.10 -7.96
C THR A 169 16.63 -13.46 -8.26
N VAL A 170 16.63 -14.39 -7.30
CA VAL A 170 17.34 -15.67 -7.44
C VAL A 170 16.44 -16.75 -8.06
N ASP A 171 17.06 -17.57 -8.90
CA ASP A 171 16.62 -18.79 -9.60
C ASP A 171 15.93 -19.90 -8.76
N SER A 172 15.17 -19.55 -7.71
CA SER A 172 14.34 -20.46 -6.90
C SER A 172 12.86 -20.40 -7.31
N THR A 173 12.63 -20.41 -8.62
CA THR A 173 11.43 -19.98 -9.36
C THR A 173 10.14 -20.80 -9.18
N GLU A 174 10.02 -21.63 -8.15
CA GLU A 174 8.73 -22.26 -7.84
C GLU A 174 7.98 -21.45 -6.79
N GLY A 175 7.03 -20.64 -7.27
CA GLY A 175 5.98 -20.05 -6.44
C GLY A 175 6.18 -18.59 -6.02
N LEU A 176 7.25 -17.90 -6.45
CA LEU A 176 7.37 -16.46 -6.21
C LEU A 176 6.41 -15.67 -7.11
N ILE A 177 5.59 -14.82 -6.51
CA ILE A 177 4.65 -13.95 -7.22
C ILE A 177 5.20 -12.53 -7.21
N THR A 178 5.34 -11.91 -8.39
CA THR A 178 5.72 -10.49 -8.46
C THR A 178 4.57 -9.62 -7.98
N LEU A 179 4.87 -8.64 -7.15
CA LEU A 179 3.89 -7.79 -6.49
C LEU A 179 3.99 -6.32 -6.89
N SER A 180 2.86 -5.63 -6.77
CA SER A 180 2.76 -4.19 -6.61
C SER A 180 2.15 -3.89 -5.25
N LEU A 181 2.80 -3.06 -4.44
CA LEU A 181 2.23 -2.58 -3.19
C LEU A 181 1.51 -1.24 -3.41
N ARG A 182 0.27 -1.14 -2.94
CA ARG A 182 -0.56 0.06 -3.08
C ARG A 182 -1.24 0.47 -1.77
N THR A 183 -1.48 1.76 -1.60
CA THR A 183 -2.23 2.33 -0.46
C THR A 183 -3.75 2.30 -0.66
N SER A 184 -4.20 2.10 -1.90
CA SER A 184 -5.62 1.92 -2.22
C SER A 184 -6.04 0.50 -1.88
N ALA A 185 -7.09 0.36 -1.08
CA ALA A 185 -7.75 -0.93 -0.85
C ALA A 185 -8.34 -1.47 -2.17
N PRO A 186 -8.50 -2.80 -2.32
CA PRO A 186 -9.14 -3.36 -3.50
C PRO A 186 -10.54 -2.78 -3.68
N SER A 187 -10.85 -2.35 -4.90
CA SER A 187 -12.22 -2.01 -5.27
C SER A 187 -13.02 -3.30 -5.21
N ASN A 188 -14.11 -3.26 -4.46
CA ASN A 188 -15.10 -4.32 -4.43
C ASN A 188 -15.74 -4.41 -5.81
N GLU A 189 -15.14 -5.23 -6.68
CA GLU A 189 -15.74 -5.73 -7.91
C GLU A 189 -16.32 -7.13 -7.59
N GLU A 190 -17.63 -7.26 -7.81
CA GLU A 190 -18.48 -8.47 -7.72
C GLU A 190 -18.96 -8.96 -6.34
N ALA A 191 -20.21 -8.58 -6.02
CA ALA A 191 -21.23 -9.52 -5.58
C ALA A 191 -22.32 -9.61 -6.66
#